data_AF-A0A2V5Y030-F1
#
_entry.id   AF-A0A2V5Y030-F1
#
_cell.length_a   1.000
_cell.length_b   1.000
_cell.length_c   1.000
_cell.angle_alpha   90.00
_cell.angle_beta   90.00
_cell.angle_gamma   90.00
#
_symmetry.space_group_name_H-M   'P 1'
#
loop_
_entity.id
_entity.type
_entity.pdbx_description
1 polymer ?
#
loop_
_entity_poly.entity_id
_entity_poly.type
_entity_poly.pdbx_seq_one_letter_code
_entity_poly.pdbx_strand_id
1 'polypeptide(L)'
;PKDIWPVQNLAFNYQMLRDFDKANSTIDRALAVDPTAPSALEVKSKLAILEKGDFSVAEKAFEAVKPVPMSEELRLKIGGSRTEVFLLERKYQEALQQAESLPDNEVAGVPGGLWSKYYYVGFARKTLHDEPGAQAAFQKAKSAAEEAVSRNPDSEDAHIQLAKVLAYLGEREPAIAEAQRAGELRPESKDAFGGPEIAVGVAEVYTVLGEKDRAIQILDGLLSRPSAVTAQSLKINPVWDSLRSDPRFAEMVQKHGGKA
;
A
#
# COMPACT_ATOMS: atom_id res chain seq x y z
N PRO A 1 -30.12 -4.33 -3.09
CA PRO A 1 -29.66 -2.95 -2.76
C PRO A 1 -28.80 -2.43 -3.90
N LYS A 2 -29.06 -1.21 -4.42
CA LYS A 2 -28.26 -0.59 -5.50
C LYS A 2 -27.00 0.12 -4.98
N ASP A 3 -26.89 0.23 -3.66
CA ASP A 3 -25.70 0.77 -3.00
C ASP A 3 -24.72 -0.37 -2.70
N ILE A 4 -23.52 -0.26 -3.27
CA ILE A 4 -22.44 -1.26 -3.19
C ILE A 4 -21.55 -1.01 -1.94
N TRP A 5 -21.61 0.18 -1.34
CA TRP A 5 -20.73 0.58 -0.25
C TRP A 5 -20.84 -0.31 1.02
N PRO A 6 -22.05 -0.69 1.48
CA PRO A 6 -22.17 -1.60 2.65
C PRO A 6 -21.57 -2.99 2.40
N VAL A 7 -21.60 -3.44 1.14
CA VAL A 7 -21.06 -4.74 0.73
C VAL A 7 -19.53 -4.71 0.71
N GLN A 8 -18.94 -3.60 0.26
CA GLN A 8 -17.48 -3.40 0.29
C GLN A 8 -16.93 -3.37 1.71
N ASN A 9 -17.58 -2.65 2.62
CA ASN A 9 -17.17 -2.62 4.02
C ASN A 9 -17.20 -4.00 4.67
N LEU A 10 -18.22 -4.81 4.35
CA LEU A 10 -18.29 -6.17 4.85
C LEU A 10 -17.15 -7.05 4.29
N ALA A 11 -16.81 -6.89 3.02
CA ALA A 11 -15.66 -7.58 2.41
C ALA A 11 -14.33 -7.19 3.10
N PHE A 12 -14.13 -5.91 3.44
CA PHE A 12 -12.95 -5.47 4.20
C PHE A 12 -12.89 -6.09 5.60
N ASN A 13 -14.03 -6.22 6.30
CA ASN A 13 -14.05 -6.87 7.61
C ASN A 13 -13.64 -8.34 7.51
N TYR A 14 -14.14 -9.08 6.52
CA TYR A 14 -13.71 -10.46 6.27
C TYR A 14 -12.23 -10.55 5.86
N GLN A 15 -11.75 -9.61 5.05
CA GLN A 15 -10.33 -9.52 4.69
C GLN A 15 -9.43 -9.33 5.91
N MET A 16 -9.78 -8.47 6.87
CA MET A 16 -9.00 -8.27 8.10
C MET A 16 -8.92 -9.52 8.96
N LEU A 17 -9.97 -10.35 8.92
CA LEU A 17 -10.01 -11.66 9.55
C LEU A 17 -9.36 -12.77 8.70
N ARG A 18 -8.91 -12.42 7.48
CA ARG A 18 -8.38 -13.33 6.46
C ARG A 18 -9.36 -14.44 6.07
N ASP A 19 -10.66 -14.19 6.21
CA ASP A 19 -11.75 -15.03 5.71
C ASP A 19 -12.00 -14.69 4.23
N PHE A 20 -11.08 -15.13 3.38
CA PHE A 20 -11.08 -14.80 1.95
C PHE A 20 -12.29 -15.37 1.22
N ASP A 21 -12.83 -16.52 1.66
CA ASP A 21 -14.04 -17.10 1.08
C ASP A 21 -15.24 -16.17 1.25
N LYS A 22 -15.48 -15.68 2.48
CA LYS A 22 -16.58 -14.73 2.72
C LYS A 22 -16.32 -13.37 2.10
N ALA A 23 -15.08 -12.88 2.12
CA ALA A 23 -14.72 -11.63 1.47
C ALA A 23 -15.01 -11.67 -0.04
N ASN A 24 -14.57 -12.75 -0.71
CA ASN A 24 -14.79 -12.98 -2.13
C ASN A 24 -16.29 -13.14 -2.45
N SER A 25 -17.01 -13.98 -1.72
CA SER A 25 -18.46 -14.15 -1.91
C SER A 25 -19.22 -12.84 -1.76
N THR A 26 -18.80 -11.99 -0.82
CA THR A 26 -19.40 -10.68 -0.58
C THR A 26 -19.18 -9.73 -1.77
N ILE A 27 -17.94 -9.61 -2.26
CA ILE A 27 -17.66 -8.71 -3.38
C ILE A 27 -18.21 -9.23 -4.71
N ASP A 28 -18.30 -10.55 -4.90
CA ASP A 28 -18.89 -11.16 -6.10
C ASP A 28 -20.37 -10.83 -6.23
N ARG A 29 -21.09 -10.63 -5.12
CA ARG A 29 -22.47 -10.15 -5.13
C ARG A 29 -22.59 -8.70 -5.61
N ALA A 30 -21.60 -7.85 -5.33
CA ALA A 30 -21.57 -6.49 -5.86
C ALA A 30 -21.29 -6.49 -7.36
N LEU A 31 -20.33 -7.30 -7.81
CA LEU A 31 -19.99 -7.47 -9.23
C LEU A 31 -21.12 -8.14 -10.04
N ALA A 32 -21.98 -8.94 -9.40
CA ALA A 32 -23.18 -9.45 -10.05
C ALA A 32 -24.23 -8.35 -10.34
N VAL A 33 -24.19 -7.22 -9.62
CA VAL A 33 -25.05 -6.05 -9.87
C VAL A 33 -24.45 -5.13 -10.92
N ASP A 34 -23.16 -4.83 -10.81
CA ASP A 34 -22.39 -4.08 -11.81
C ASP A 34 -21.00 -4.71 -11.99
N PRO A 35 -20.79 -5.49 -13.08
CA PRO A 35 -19.52 -6.16 -13.36
C PRO A 35 -18.35 -5.21 -13.63
N THR A 36 -18.65 -3.94 -13.90
CA THR A 36 -17.68 -2.91 -14.29
C THR A 36 -17.46 -1.85 -13.22
N ALA A 37 -18.08 -2.00 -12.04
CA ALA A 37 -17.96 -1.08 -10.92
C ALA A 37 -16.48 -0.98 -10.45
N PRO A 38 -15.79 0.17 -10.66
CA PRO A 38 -14.36 0.25 -10.40
C PRO A 38 -13.97 -0.06 -8.96
N SER A 39 -14.74 0.44 -7.99
CA SER A 39 -14.48 0.20 -6.57
C SER A 39 -14.69 -1.27 -6.17
N ALA A 40 -15.62 -2.00 -6.80
CA ALA A 40 -15.80 -3.43 -6.52
C ALA A 40 -14.69 -4.28 -7.15
N LEU A 41 -14.28 -3.93 -8.37
CA LEU A 41 -13.15 -4.54 -9.06
C LEU A 41 -11.83 -4.32 -8.32
N GLU A 42 -11.62 -3.13 -7.74
CA GLU A 42 -10.45 -2.82 -6.91
C GLU A 42 -10.39 -3.75 -5.68
N VAL A 43 -11.49 -3.88 -4.94
CA VAL A 43 -11.56 -4.78 -3.77
C VAL A 43 -11.30 -6.23 -4.20
N LYS A 44 -11.93 -6.70 -5.27
CA LYS A 44 -11.71 -8.06 -5.79
C LYS A 44 -10.25 -8.32 -6.14
N SER A 45 -9.61 -7.33 -6.77
CA SER A 45 -8.19 -7.38 -7.13
C SER A 45 -7.29 -7.45 -5.89
N LYS A 46 -7.56 -6.61 -4.87
CA LYS A 46 -6.85 -6.63 -3.59
C LYS A 46 -6.98 -7.99 -2.90
N LEU A 47 -8.18 -8.59 -2.86
CA LEU A 47 -8.38 -9.92 -2.26
C LEU A 47 -7.56 -10.99 -2.97
N ALA A 48 -7.56 -11.02 -4.31
CA ALA A 48 -6.78 -12.00 -5.08
C ALA A 48 -5.26 -11.89 -4.83
N ILE A 49 -4.76 -10.66 -4.74
CA ILE A 49 -3.34 -10.36 -4.44
C ILE A 49 -2.99 -10.76 -3.01
N LEU A 50 -3.82 -10.39 -2.02
CA LEU A 50 -3.56 -10.68 -0.61
C LEU A 50 -3.68 -12.17 -0.27
N GLU A 51 -4.58 -12.90 -0.92
CA GLU A 51 -4.79 -14.32 -0.68
C GLU A 51 -3.73 -15.17 -1.40
N LYS A 52 -3.52 -14.91 -2.70
CA LYS A 52 -2.78 -15.82 -3.60
C LYS A 52 -1.62 -15.17 -4.34
N GLY A 53 -1.46 -13.84 -4.23
CA GLY A 53 -0.55 -13.09 -5.11
C GLY A 53 -0.98 -13.18 -6.58
N ASP A 54 -2.29 -13.35 -6.84
CA ASP A 54 -2.84 -13.43 -8.19
C ASP A 54 -3.13 -12.03 -8.72
N PHE A 55 -2.25 -11.55 -9.60
CA PHE A 55 -2.38 -10.24 -10.26
C PHE A 55 -3.30 -10.28 -11.48
N SER A 56 -3.69 -11.46 -11.98
CA SER A 56 -4.50 -11.58 -13.21
C SER A 56 -5.89 -10.97 -13.05
N VAL A 57 -6.41 -10.93 -11.82
CA VAL A 57 -7.67 -10.25 -11.49
C VAL A 57 -7.53 -8.74 -11.65
N ALA A 58 -6.44 -8.15 -11.14
CA ALA A 58 -6.15 -6.72 -11.28
C ALA A 58 -5.96 -6.32 -12.75
N GLU A 59 -5.24 -7.13 -13.52
CA GLU A 59 -5.04 -6.90 -14.95
C GLU A 59 -6.37 -6.85 -15.71
N LYS A 60 -7.25 -7.84 -15.49
CA LYS A 60 -8.60 -7.87 -16.09
C LYS A 60 -9.45 -6.68 -15.63
N ALA A 61 -9.36 -6.31 -14.35
CA ALA A 61 -10.07 -5.15 -13.81
C ALA A 61 -9.64 -3.84 -14.50
N PHE A 62 -8.33 -3.62 -14.69
CA PHE A 62 -7.84 -2.43 -15.40
C PHE A 62 -8.34 -2.36 -16.85
N GLU A 63 -8.43 -3.49 -17.55
CA GLU A 63 -9.01 -3.54 -18.90
C GLU A 63 -10.52 -3.26 -18.88
N ALA A 64 -11.25 -3.82 -17.92
CA ALA A 64 -12.70 -3.67 -17.79
C ALA A 64 -13.15 -2.24 -17.49
N VAL A 65 -12.33 -1.45 -16.77
CA VAL A 65 -12.68 -0.07 -16.41
C VAL A 65 -12.32 0.96 -17.47
N LYS A 66 -11.48 0.64 -18.47
CA LYS A 66 -11.11 1.57 -19.57
C LYS A 66 -12.29 2.24 -20.27
N PRO A 67 -13.37 1.52 -20.66
CA PRO A 67 -14.51 2.14 -21.33
C PRO A 67 -15.50 2.82 -20.38
N VAL A 68 -15.33 2.69 -19.05
CA VAL A 68 -16.28 3.19 -18.06
C VAL A 68 -16.11 4.71 -17.89
N PRO A 69 -17.16 5.52 -18.10
CA PRO A 69 -17.11 6.94 -17.81
C PRO A 69 -16.83 7.17 -16.32
N MET A 70 -15.80 7.94 -16.00
CA MET A 70 -15.37 8.18 -14.62
C MET A 70 -14.91 9.62 -14.41
N SER A 71 -15.01 10.09 -13.15
CA SER A 71 -14.43 11.38 -12.76
C SER A 71 -12.92 11.37 -12.92
N GLU A 72 -12.34 12.57 -13.06
CA GLU A 72 -10.89 12.74 -13.12
C GLU A 72 -10.20 12.16 -11.87
N GLU A 73 -10.73 12.46 -10.68
CA GLU A 73 -10.23 11.94 -9.42
C GLU A 73 -10.19 10.40 -9.39
N LEU A 74 -11.26 9.73 -9.86
CA LEU A 74 -11.31 8.27 -9.90
C LEU A 74 -10.29 7.70 -10.91
N ARG A 75 -10.11 8.36 -12.05
CA ARG A 75 -9.10 7.99 -13.05
C ARG A 75 -7.68 8.07 -12.48
N LEU A 76 -7.38 9.13 -11.74
CA LEU A 76 -6.08 9.32 -11.09
C LEU A 76 -5.83 8.25 -10.00
N LYS A 77 -6.86 7.97 -9.18
CA LYS A 77 -6.79 6.89 -8.17
C LYS A 77 -6.50 5.53 -8.81
N ILE A 78 -7.23 5.16 -9.87
CA ILE A 78 -6.98 3.92 -10.63
C ILE A 78 -5.56 3.90 -11.21
N GLY A 79 -5.09 5.03 -11.74
CA GLY A 79 -3.73 5.18 -12.25
C GLY A 79 -2.67 4.91 -11.18
N GLY A 80 -2.86 5.45 -9.97
CA GLY A 80 -1.99 5.19 -8.81
C GLY A 80 -2.03 3.74 -8.34
N SER A 81 -3.22 3.13 -8.24
CA SER A 81 -3.36 1.70 -7.92
C SER A 81 -2.68 0.81 -8.96
N ARG A 82 -2.71 1.18 -10.25
CA ARG A 82 -2.01 0.45 -11.30
C ARG A 82 -0.50 0.53 -11.16
N THR A 83 0.04 1.71 -10.81
CA THR A 83 1.46 1.85 -10.47
C THR A 83 1.84 0.90 -9.33
N GLU A 84 1.07 0.88 -8.24
CA GLU A 84 1.34 0.00 -7.08
C GLU A 84 1.31 -1.49 -7.48
N VAL A 85 0.31 -1.91 -8.25
CA VAL A 85 0.23 -3.29 -8.76
C VAL A 85 1.46 -3.66 -9.59
N PHE A 86 1.92 -2.79 -10.49
CA PHE A 86 3.14 -3.03 -11.25
C PHE A 86 4.39 -3.14 -10.37
N LEU A 87 4.50 -2.37 -9.29
CA LEU A 87 5.59 -2.52 -8.33
C LEU A 87 5.56 -3.88 -7.64
N LEU A 88 4.39 -4.35 -7.21
CA LEU A 88 4.22 -5.68 -6.60
C LEU A 88 4.52 -6.82 -7.59
N GLU A 89 4.19 -6.64 -8.87
CA GLU A 89 4.53 -7.55 -9.96
C GLU A 89 6.01 -7.49 -10.38
N ARG A 90 6.80 -6.56 -9.81
CA ARG A 90 8.19 -6.26 -10.20
C ARG A 90 8.34 -5.75 -11.63
N LYS A 91 7.27 -5.20 -12.21
CA LYS A 91 7.23 -4.50 -13.50
C LYS A 91 7.63 -3.04 -13.31
N TYR A 92 8.88 -2.81 -12.87
CA TYR A 92 9.33 -1.50 -12.41
C TYR A 92 9.37 -0.44 -13.52
N GLN A 93 9.66 -0.83 -14.75
CA GLN A 93 9.66 0.08 -15.89
C GLN A 93 8.24 0.56 -16.22
N GLU A 94 7.27 -0.34 -16.18
CA GLU A 94 5.85 -0.06 -16.39
C GLU A 94 5.26 0.74 -15.24
N ALA A 95 5.65 0.43 -14.00
CA ALA A 95 5.28 1.22 -12.82
C ALA A 95 5.76 2.67 -12.96
N LEU A 96 7.03 2.86 -13.36
CA LEU A 96 7.62 4.17 -13.59
C LEU A 96 6.88 4.93 -14.69
N GLN A 97 6.69 4.31 -15.85
CA GLN A 97 5.96 4.91 -16.97
C GLN A 97 4.52 5.30 -16.58
N GLN A 98 3.81 4.43 -15.88
CA GLN A 98 2.46 4.69 -15.41
C GLN A 98 2.43 5.87 -14.43
N ALA A 99 3.34 5.91 -13.45
CA ALA A 99 3.39 6.98 -12.47
C ALA A 99 3.73 8.33 -13.12
N GLU A 100 4.69 8.37 -14.04
CA GLU A 100 5.11 9.58 -14.75
C GLU A 100 4.03 10.11 -15.70
N SER A 101 3.13 9.24 -16.18
CA SER A 101 2.00 9.64 -17.04
C SER A 101 0.92 10.46 -16.31
N LEU A 102 0.88 10.41 -14.97
CA LEU A 102 -0.10 11.14 -14.17
C LEU A 102 0.34 12.61 -14.02
N PRO A 103 -0.43 13.62 -14.44
CA PRO A 103 0.00 15.02 -14.37
C PRO A 103 0.09 15.55 -12.92
N ASP A 104 1.17 16.25 -12.57
CA ASP A 104 1.40 16.74 -11.20
C ASP A 104 0.28 17.66 -10.71
N ASN A 105 -0.22 18.56 -11.57
CA ASN A 105 -1.29 19.50 -11.25
C ASN A 105 -2.61 18.80 -10.94
N GLU A 106 -2.90 17.69 -11.60
CA GLU A 106 -4.12 16.89 -11.37
C GLU A 106 -3.96 16.06 -10.09
N VAL A 107 -2.81 15.39 -9.95
CA VAL A 107 -2.47 14.55 -8.79
C VAL A 107 -2.40 15.37 -7.49
N ALA A 108 -2.01 16.65 -7.55
CA ALA A 108 -2.00 17.56 -6.40
C ALA A 108 -3.39 17.79 -5.78
N GLY A 109 -4.46 17.63 -6.57
CA GLY A 109 -5.84 17.73 -6.09
C GLY A 109 -6.32 16.49 -5.32
N VAL A 110 -5.59 15.37 -5.40
CA VAL A 110 -5.91 14.12 -4.71
C VAL A 110 -5.16 14.09 -3.38
N PRO A 111 -5.84 13.91 -2.23
CA PRO A 111 -5.18 13.73 -0.94
C PRO A 111 -4.10 12.64 -1.01
N GLY A 112 -2.87 13.03 -0.71
CA GLY A 112 -1.70 12.16 -0.76
C GLY A 112 -1.20 11.76 -2.15
N GLY A 113 -1.78 12.30 -3.21
CA GLY A 113 -1.42 11.95 -4.59
C GLY A 113 0.04 12.22 -4.91
N LEU A 114 0.54 13.43 -4.59
CA LEU A 114 1.90 13.84 -4.97
C LEU A 114 2.97 13.03 -4.23
N TRP A 115 2.85 12.86 -2.91
CA TRP A 115 3.83 12.07 -2.17
C TRP A 115 3.79 10.59 -2.61
N SER A 116 2.61 10.04 -2.88
CA SER A 116 2.47 8.63 -3.31
C SER A 116 3.08 8.42 -4.69
N LYS A 117 2.76 9.30 -5.65
CA LYS A 117 3.34 9.28 -6.99
C LYS A 117 4.87 9.27 -6.91
N TYR A 118 5.44 10.25 -6.21
CA TYR A 118 6.89 10.42 -6.19
C TYR A 118 7.61 9.38 -5.32
N TYR A 119 6.95 8.84 -4.29
CA TYR A 119 7.42 7.65 -3.58
C TYR A 119 7.54 6.45 -4.52
N TYR A 120 6.50 6.16 -5.34
CA TYR A 120 6.53 5.06 -6.30
C TYR A 120 7.57 5.25 -7.41
N VAL A 121 7.72 6.48 -7.93
CA VAL A 121 8.78 6.81 -8.89
C VAL A 121 10.15 6.59 -8.28
N GLY A 122 10.37 7.05 -7.04
CA GLY A 122 11.64 6.86 -6.33
C GLY A 122 11.95 5.38 -6.12
N PHE A 123 10.97 4.60 -5.67
CA PHE A 123 11.10 3.15 -5.48
C PHE A 123 11.44 2.44 -6.79
N ALA A 124 10.72 2.73 -7.88
CA ALA A 124 10.96 2.12 -9.18
C ALA A 124 12.35 2.45 -9.70
N ARG A 125 12.76 3.72 -9.68
CA ARG A 125 14.08 4.16 -10.14
C ARG A 125 15.22 3.55 -9.31
N LYS A 126 15.06 3.49 -7.99
CA LYS A 126 16.04 2.84 -7.12
C LYS A 126 16.22 1.37 -7.48
N THR A 127 15.12 0.67 -7.74
CA THR A 127 15.16 -0.75 -8.13
C THR A 127 15.74 -0.96 -9.53
N LEU A 128 15.58 0.02 -10.41
CA LEU A 128 16.22 0.08 -11.73
C LEU A 128 17.67 0.60 -11.68
N HIS A 129 18.24 0.78 -10.49
CA HIS A 129 19.61 1.28 -10.26
C HIS A 129 19.86 2.72 -10.74
N ASP A 130 18.81 3.52 -10.92
CA ASP A 130 18.88 4.97 -11.16
C ASP A 130 18.85 5.72 -9.83
N GLU A 131 19.97 5.70 -9.11
CA GLU A 131 20.10 6.35 -7.80
C GLU A 131 19.89 7.88 -7.86
N PRO A 132 20.45 8.64 -8.82
CA PRO A 132 20.19 10.08 -8.92
C PRO A 132 18.70 10.39 -9.17
N GLY A 133 18.05 9.63 -10.06
CA GLY A 133 16.64 9.81 -10.35
C GLY A 133 15.76 9.38 -9.18
N ALA A 134 16.15 8.36 -8.41
CA ALA A 134 15.48 7.95 -7.19
C ALA A 134 15.55 9.04 -6.11
N GLN A 135 16.74 9.58 -5.86
CA GLN A 135 16.96 10.67 -4.91
C GLN A 135 16.11 11.90 -5.25
N ALA A 136 16.09 12.29 -6.53
CA ALA A 136 15.28 13.41 -6.99
C ALA A 136 13.77 13.17 -6.78
N ALA A 137 13.29 11.95 -7.02
CA ALA A 137 11.90 11.60 -6.81
C ALA A 137 11.53 11.58 -5.31
N PHE A 138 12.36 10.95 -4.46
CA PHE A 138 12.15 10.97 -3.02
C PHE A 138 12.19 12.38 -2.45
N GLN A 139 13.04 13.28 -2.95
CA GLN A 139 13.04 14.68 -2.51
C GLN A 139 11.71 15.38 -2.82
N LYS A 140 11.09 15.12 -3.98
CA LYS A 140 9.76 15.64 -4.32
C LYS A 140 8.67 15.04 -3.42
N ALA A 141 8.75 13.74 -3.13
CA ALA A 141 7.82 13.10 -2.21
C ALA A 141 7.92 13.69 -0.79
N LYS A 142 9.15 13.97 -0.33
CA LYS A 142 9.44 14.59 0.97
C LYS A 142 8.78 15.96 1.05
N SER A 143 9.01 16.84 0.07
CA SER A 143 8.41 18.18 0.06
C SER A 143 6.88 18.14 0.08
N ALA A 144 6.25 17.22 -0.66
CA ALA A 144 4.80 17.06 -0.64
C ALA A 144 4.26 16.54 0.71
N ALA A 145 4.98 15.62 1.36
CA ALA A 145 4.61 15.11 2.67
C ALA A 145 4.82 16.15 3.79
N GLU A 146 5.92 16.92 3.74
CA GLU A 146 6.19 18.04 4.66
C GLU A 146 5.11 19.12 4.57
N GLU A 147 4.70 19.48 3.35
CA GLU A 147 3.59 20.42 3.14
C GLU A 147 2.29 19.89 3.76
N ALA A 148 2.02 18.60 3.62
CA ALA A 148 0.83 17.99 4.18
C ALA A 148 0.82 17.96 5.71
N VAL A 149 1.96 17.63 6.33
CA VAL A 149 2.15 17.72 7.79
C VAL A 149 1.99 19.17 8.25
N SER A 150 2.52 20.15 7.51
CA SER A 150 2.34 21.57 7.84
C SER A 150 0.88 22.01 7.78
N ARG A 151 0.12 21.52 6.80
CA ARG A 151 -1.33 21.81 6.68
C ARG A 151 -2.17 21.10 7.73
N ASN A 152 -1.80 19.87 8.10
CA ASN A 152 -2.46 19.08 9.13
C ASN A 152 -1.44 18.31 9.98
N PRO A 153 -0.98 18.89 11.11
CA PRO A 153 0.00 18.27 12.00
C PRO A 153 -0.47 17.02 12.76
N ASP A 154 -1.75 16.67 12.63
CA ASP A 154 -2.33 15.46 13.22
C ASP A 154 -2.68 14.41 12.15
N SER A 155 -2.22 14.59 10.90
CA SER A 155 -2.38 13.59 9.84
C SER A 155 -1.37 12.46 9.99
N GLU A 156 -1.82 11.32 10.51
CA GLU A 156 -1.01 10.11 10.64
C GLU A 156 -0.49 9.62 9.28
N ASP A 157 -1.28 9.76 8.22
CA ASP A 157 -0.91 9.38 6.85
C ASP A 157 0.22 10.26 6.31
N ALA A 158 0.18 11.57 6.56
CA ALA A 158 1.24 12.48 6.16
C ALA A 158 2.54 12.18 6.92
N HIS A 159 2.46 11.94 8.23
CA HIS A 159 3.61 11.58 9.07
C HIS A 159 4.25 10.25 8.61
N ILE A 160 3.46 9.19 8.39
CA ILE A 160 4.04 7.90 7.99
C ILE A 160 4.64 7.95 6.59
N GLN A 161 4.07 8.73 5.68
CA GLN A 161 4.61 8.90 4.33
C GLN A 161 5.90 9.72 4.34
N LEU A 162 5.96 10.78 5.15
CA LEU A 162 7.19 11.52 5.38
C LEU A 162 8.28 10.61 5.94
N ALA A 163 7.95 9.77 6.94
CA ALA A 163 8.89 8.81 7.53
C ALA A 163 9.47 7.83 6.49
N LYS A 164 8.64 7.24 5.64
CA LYS A 164 9.07 6.31 4.59
C LYS A 164 10.05 6.98 3.63
N VAL A 165 9.73 8.18 3.18
CA VAL A 165 10.58 8.92 2.23
C VAL A 165 11.90 9.33 2.88
N LEU A 166 11.88 9.81 4.14
CA LEU A 166 13.09 10.13 4.90
C LEU A 166 13.99 8.90 5.05
N ALA A 167 13.42 7.71 5.29
CA ALA A 167 14.19 6.48 5.35
C ALA A 167 14.92 6.18 4.04
N TYR A 168 14.25 6.34 2.89
CA TYR A 168 14.87 6.17 1.57
C TYR A 168 15.93 7.22 1.25
N LEU A 169 15.81 8.44 1.78
CA LEU A 169 16.82 9.50 1.68
C LEU A 169 18.00 9.30 2.64
N GLY A 170 17.96 8.29 3.51
CA GLY A 170 18.99 8.02 4.53
C GLY A 170 18.92 8.93 5.75
N GLU A 171 17.85 9.72 5.89
CA GLU A 171 17.60 10.61 7.03
C GLU A 171 16.99 9.82 8.20
N ARG A 172 17.83 9.01 8.84
CA ARG A 172 17.43 7.98 9.80
C ARG A 172 16.66 8.51 11.02
N GLU A 173 17.21 9.48 11.74
CA GLU A 173 16.61 9.99 12.98
C GLU A 173 15.28 10.71 12.71
N PRO A 174 15.18 11.60 11.69
CA PRO A 174 13.89 12.15 11.27
C PRO A 174 12.88 11.08 10.87
N ALA A 175 13.28 10.07 10.10
CA ALA A 175 12.39 8.98 9.67
C ALA A 175 11.78 8.24 10.87
N ILE A 176 12.57 7.94 11.90
CA ILE A 176 12.09 7.26 13.10
C ILE A 176 11.14 8.16 13.90
N ALA A 177 11.45 9.45 14.03
CA ALA A 177 10.59 10.39 14.75
C ALA A 177 9.20 10.53 14.10
N GLU A 178 9.17 10.67 12.78
CA GLU A 178 7.92 10.77 12.01
C GLU A 178 7.11 9.46 12.06
N ALA A 179 7.77 8.30 11.99
CA ALA A 179 7.13 7.00 12.14
C ALA A 179 6.49 6.81 13.53
N GLN A 180 7.18 7.26 14.59
CA GLN A 180 6.66 7.24 15.95
C GLN A 180 5.45 8.16 16.10
N ARG A 181 5.53 9.39 15.57
CA ARG A 181 4.44 10.35 15.59
C ARG A 181 3.18 9.80 14.91
N ALA A 182 3.32 9.16 13.75
CA ALA A 182 2.20 8.50 13.08
C ALA A 182 1.54 7.42 13.97
N GLY A 183 2.36 6.57 14.62
CA GLY A 183 1.87 5.53 15.52
C GLY A 183 1.19 6.06 16.79
N GLU A 184 1.63 7.22 17.30
CA GLU A 184 1.00 7.90 18.44
C GLU A 184 -0.35 8.53 18.07
N LEU A 185 -0.47 9.08 16.87
CA LEU A 185 -1.70 9.67 16.34
C LEU A 185 -2.77 8.61 16.10
N ARG A 186 -2.38 7.43 15.59
CA ARG A 186 -3.29 6.32 15.32
C ARG A 186 -2.81 4.99 15.91
N PRO A 187 -2.87 4.84 17.24
CA PRO A 187 -2.47 3.60 17.88
C PRO A 187 -3.52 2.51 17.63
N GLU A 188 -3.07 1.28 17.40
CA GLU A 188 -3.92 0.12 17.17
C GLU A 188 -4.91 -0.15 18.31
N SER A 189 -4.58 0.29 19.54
CA SER A 189 -5.47 0.17 20.70
C SER A 189 -6.69 1.10 20.62
N LYS A 190 -6.64 2.16 19.82
CA LYS A 190 -7.75 3.12 19.61
C LYS A 190 -8.45 2.88 18.28
N ASP A 191 -7.71 2.46 17.26
CA ASP A 191 -8.24 2.10 15.95
C ASP A 191 -7.65 0.78 15.49
N ALA A 192 -8.40 -0.30 15.69
CA ALA A 192 -8.02 -1.65 15.29
C ALA A 192 -8.13 -1.89 13.78
N PHE A 193 -8.70 -0.95 13.01
CA PHE A 193 -8.84 -1.06 11.57
C PHE A 193 -7.70 -0.35 10.83
N GLY A 194 -7.46 0.93 11.14
CA GLY A 194 -6.39 1.70 10.48
C GLY A 194 -5.07 1.79 11.22
N GLY A 195 -5.03 1.55 12.54
CA GLY A 195 -3.76 1.44 13.27
C GLY A 195 -2.81 0.39 12.68
N PRO A 196 -3.30 -0.80 12.25
CA PRO A 196 -2.47 -1.79 11.57
C PRO A 196 -1.80 -1.27 10.29
N GLU A 197 -2.45 -0.38 9.53
CA GLU A 197 -1.89 0.20 8.30
C GLU A 197 -0.70 1.11 8.62
N ILE A 198 -0.81 1.94 9.66
CA ILE A 198 0.30 2.75 10.15
C ILE A 198 1.45 1.86 10.64
N ALA A 199 1.15 0.80 11.38
CA ALA A 199 2.16 -0.16 11.84
C ALA A 199 2.91 -0.84 10.69
N VAL A 200 2.24 -1.15 9.56
CA VAL A 200 2.91 -1.63 8.34
C VAL A 200 3.90 -0.59 7.83
N GLY A 201 3.50 0.68 7.77
CA GLY A 201 4.39 1.76 7.37
C GLY A 201 5.61 1.91 8.28
N VAL A 202 5.44 1.70 9.60
CA VAL A 202 6.55 1.74 10.57
C VAL A 202 7.50 0.57 10.35
N ALA A 203 6.97 -0.63 10.09
CA ALA A 203 7.78 -1.80 9.75
C ALA A 203 8.58 -1.59 8.45
N GLU A 204 7.98 -0.91 7.46
CA GLU A 204 8.66 -0.53 6.23
C GLU A 204 9.83 0.43 6.51
N VAL A 205 9.61 1.50 7.28
CA VAL A 205 10.68 2.42 7.69
C VAL A 205 11.85 1.67 8.33
N TYR A 206 11.56 0.78 9.29
CA TYR A 206 12.59 -0.04 9.91
C TYR A 206 13.28 -0.99 8.93
N THR A 207 12.57 -1.53 7.95
CA THR A 207 13.15 -2.39 6.92
C THR A 207 14.14 -1.62 6.04
N VAL A 208 13.77 -0.42 5.59
CA VAL A 208 14.61 0.44 4.75
C VAL A 208 15.85 0.91 5.53
N LEU A 209 15.70 1.20 6.82
CA LEU A 209 16.81 1.60 7.70
C LEU A 209 17.69 0.43 8.17
N GLY A 210 17.38 -0.82 7.79
CA GLY A 210 18.13 -2.01 8.20
C GLY A 210 17.83 -2.52 9.62
N GLU A 211 16.83 -1.96 10.31
CA GLU A 211 16.34 -2.38 11.63
C GLU A 211 15.47 -3.65 11.54
N LYS A 212 16.04 -4.73 11.00
CA LYS A 212 15.32 -5.96 10.65
C LYS A 212 14.55 -6.55 11.83
N ASP A 213 15.15 -6.56 13.02
CA ASP A 213 14.57 -7.10 14.24
C ASP A 213 13.23 -6.42 14.57
N ARG A 214 13.20 -5.08 14.51
CA ARG A 214 11.99 -4.29 14.80
C ARG A 214 10.94 -4.49 13.72
N ALA A 215 11.36 -4.50 12.45
CA ALA A 215 10.45 -4.73 11.34
C ALA A 215 9.78 -6.11 11.45
N ILE A 216 10.55 -7.18 11.67
CA ILE A 216 10.03 -8.55 11.82
C ILE A 216 9.09 -8.64 13.04
N GLN A 217 9.44 -8.02 14.17
CA GLN A 217 8.59 -8.02 15.36
C GLN A 217 7.20 -7.40 15.09
N ILE A 218 7.16 -6.25 14.39
CA ILE A 218 5.90 -5.59 14.04
C ILE A 218 5.09 -6.48 13.08
N LEU A 219 5.73 -7.03 12.05
CA LEU A 219 5.07 -7.90 11.06
C LEU A 219 4.51 -9.18 11.69
N ASP A 220 5.24 -9.85 12.61
CA ASP A 220 4.74 -11.05 13.31
C ASP A 220 3.52 -10.69 14.17
N GLY A 221 3.58 -9.54 14.85
CA GLY A 221 2.45 -9.00 15.61
C GLY A 221 1.22 -8.77 14.74
N LEU A 222 1.36 -8.13 13.58
CA LEU A 222 0.27 -7.89 12.63
C LEU A 222 -0.30 -9.18 12.04
N LEU A 223 0.52 -10.18 11.77
CA LEU A 223 0.07 -11.49 11.31
C LEU A 223 -0.70 -12.26 12.39
N SER A 224 -0.36 -12.07 13.66
CA SER A 224 -0.99 -12.78 14.79
C SER A 224 -2.39 -12.31 15.19
N ARG A 225 -2.85 -11.17 14.66
CA ARG A 225 -4.15 -10.54 14.98
C ARG A 225 -4.88 -10.10 13.70
N PRO A 226 -6.15 -9.66 13.78
CA PRO A 226 -6.85 -9.10 12.63
C PRO A 226 -6.08 -7.92 12.03
N SER A 227 -5.74 -8.01 10.75
CA SER A 227 -5.09 -6.96 9.96
C SER A 227 -5.12 -7.34 8.47
N ALA A 228 -4.90 -6.37 7.59
CA ALA A 228 -4.81 -6.61 6.15
C ALA A 228 -3.53 -7.36 5.73
N VAL A 229 -2.54 -7.48 6.63
CA VAL A 229 -1.27 -8.13 6.33
C VAL A 229 -1.49 -9.64 6.20
N THR A 230 -0.97 -10.24 5.14
CA THR A 230 -0.98 -11.69 4.94
C THR A 230 0.44 -12.20 4.73
N ALA A 231 0.67 -13.48 5.01
CA ALA A 231 1.96 -14.10 4.69
C ALA A 231 2.28 -13.97 3.19
N GLN A 232 1.26 -14.00 2.33
CA GLN A 232 1.41 -13.86 0.89
C GLN A 232 1.78 -12.42 0.49
N SER A 233 1.18 -11.40 1.09
CA SER A 233 1.49 -9.99 0.80
C SER A 233 2.94 -9.66 1.13
N LEU A 234 3.50 -10.23 2.20
CA LEU A 234 4.91 -10.06 2.57
C LEU A 234 5.88 -10.76 1.59
N LYS A 235 5.45 -11.87 0.98
CA LYS A 235 6.27 -12.58 -0.03
C LYS A 235 6.35 -11.83 -1.36
N ILE A 236 5.28 -11.15 -1.76
CA ILE A 236 5.23 -10.46 -3.07
C ILE A 236 5.78 -9.05 -3.01
N ASN A 237 5.54 -8.30 -1.92
CA ASN A 237 5.89 -6.89 -1.86
C ASN A 237 7.43 -6.71 -1.79
N PRO A 238 8.04 -6.00 -2.76
CA PRO A 238 9.49 -5.85 -2.86
C PRO A 238 10.13 -5.04 -1.74
N VAL A 239 9.35 -4.25 -0.99
CA VAL A 239 9.87 -3.49 0.15
C VAL A 239 10.48 -4.38 1.24
N TRP A 240 10.03 -5.64 1.33
CA TRP A 240 10.51 -6.62 2.31
C TRP A 240 11.68 -7.46 1.79
N ASP A 241 12.20 -7.21 0.59
CA ASP A 241 13.23 -8.04 -0.05
C ASP A 241 14.46 -8.24 0.85
N SER A 242 14.87 -7.19 1.57
CA SER A 242 16.02 -7.23 2.49
C SER A 242 15.80 -8.11 3.73
N LEU A 243 14.54 -8.39 4.09
CA LEU A 243 14.17 -9.28 5.21
C LEU A 243 14.15 -10.76 4.79
N ARG A 244 13.96 -11.08 3.51
CA ARG A 244 13.76 -12.47 3.06
C ARG A 244 14.97 -13.38 3.25
N SER A 245 16.18 -12.80 3.37
CA SER A 245 17.39 -13.53 3.71
C SER A 245 17.55 -13.80 5.21
N ASP A 246 16.71 -13.20 6.06
CA ASP A 246 16.70 -13.42 7.50
C ASP A 246 15.88 -14.68 7.85
N PRO A 247 16.47 -15.69 8.52
CA PRO A 247 15.75 -16.90 8.91
C PRO A 247 14.49 -16.63 9.74
N ARG A 248 14.50 -15.60 10.58
CA ARG A 248 13.35 -15.25 11.44
C ARG A 248 12.15 -14.76 10.62
N PHE A 249 12.41 -14.07 9.51
CA PHE A 249 11.36 -13.65 8.58
C PHE A 249 10.76 -14.87 7.86
N ALA A 250 11.60 -15.80 7.40
CA ALA A 250 11.14 -17.03 6.75
C ALA A 250 10.26 -17.88 7.71
N GLU A 251 10.70 -18.06 8.95
CA GLU A 251 9.95 -18.75 10.00
C GLU A 251 8.60 -18.07 10.29
N MET A 252 8.59 -16.73 10.43
CA MET A 252 7.37 -15.95 10.62
C MET A 252 6.37 -16.15 9.47
N VAL A 253 6.83 -16.04 8.23
CA VAL A 253 5.98 -16.24 7.04
C VAL A 253 5.46 -17.68 6.96
N GLN A 254 6.26 -18.68 7.33
CA GLN A 254 5.83 -20.08 7.36
C GLN A 254 4.78 -20.34 8.46
N LYS A 255 5.03 -19.84 9.68
CA LYS A 255 4.14 -19.95 10.86
C LYS A 255 2.73 -19.43 10.56
N HIS A 256 2.63 -18.33 9.81
CA HIS A 256 1.34 -17.69 9.49
C HIS A 256 0.79 -18.05 8.11
N GLY A 257 1.60 -18.62 7.22
CA GLY A 257 1.18 -19.01 5.86
C GLY A 257 0.32 -20.27 5.79
N GLY A 258 0.34 -21.12 6.81
CA GLY A 258 -0.48 -22.34 6.88
C GLY A 258 -1.87 -22.16 7.51
N LYS A 259 -2.26 -20.92 7.83
CA LYS A 259 -3.55 -20.58 8.48
C LYS A 259 -4.53 -19.83 7.56
N ALA A 260 -4.23 -19.76 6.27
CA ALA A 260 -5.08 -19.13 5.26
C ALA A 260 -6.11 -20.13 4.72
#